data_AF-A0A920UFI5-F1
#
_entry.id   AF-A0A920UFI5-F1
#
_cell.length_a   1.000
_cell.length_b   1.000
_cell.length_c   1.000
_cell.angle_alpha   90.00
_cell.angle_beta   90.00
_cell.angle_gamma   90.00
#
_symmetry.space_group_name_H-M   'P 1'
#
loop_
_entity.id
_entity.type
_entity.pdbx_description
1 polymer ?
#
loop_
_entity_poly.entity_id
_entity_poly.type
_entity_poly.pdbx_seq_one_letter_code
_entity_poly.pdbx_strand_id
1 'polypeptide(L)'
;MVKVEFDPAKLSLEKVLAVFWKAHDPTTLNRQGADVGTQYRSAIFFHNDADKAVAEKSMQAAGKSGEFRSPIVTEIPGLEHFTRPRSITKTTSIEL
;
A
#
# COMPACT_ATOMS: atom_id res chain seq x y z
N MET A 1 -4.25 7.58 1.64
CA MET A 1 -2.91 7.09 2.05
C MET A 1 -2.87 6.99 3.56
N VAL A 2 -2.18 5.97 4.09
CA VAL A 2 -2.02 5.74 5.53
C VAL A 2 -0.54 5.60 5.82
N LYS A 3 -0.03 6.31 6.83
CA LYS A 3 1.32 6.08 7.37
C LYS A 3 1.21 5.04 8.48
N VAL A 4 2.02 3.98 8.39
CA VAL A 4 2.07 2.92 9.40
C VAL A 4 3.42 2.99 10.10
N GLU A 5 3.40 3.11 11.43
CA GLU A 5 4.59 3.00 12.28
C GLU A 5 4.48 1.69 13.06
N PHE A 6 5.56 0.91 13.05
CA PHE A 6 5.60 -0.39 13.71
C PHE A 6 7.00 -0.66 14.27
N ASP A 7 7.06 -1.52 15.29
CA ASP A 7 8.32 -1.96 15.90
C ASP A 7 8.88 -3.14 15.10
N PRO A 8 10.02 -2.99 14.39
CA PRO A 8 10.60 -4.04 13.58
C PRO A 8 11.08 -5.24 14.41
N ALA A 9 11.30 -5.08 15.72
CA ALA A 9 11.65 -6.19 16.61
C ALA A 9 10.45 -7.11 16.92
N LYS A 10 9.22 -6.62 16.71
CA LYS A 10 7.97 -7.36 16.97
C LYS A 10 7.23 -7.75 15.70
N LEU A 11 7.32 -6.94 14.65
CA LEU A 11 6.60 -7.13 13.40
C LEU A 11 7.52 -6.82 12.22
N SER A 12 7.69 -7.78 11.32
CA SER A 12 8.49 -7.55 10.11
C SER A 12 7.69 -6.80 9.04
N LEU A 13 8.41 -6.08 8.17
CA LEU A 13 7.80 -5.38 7.05
C LEU A 13 7.05 -6.34 6.12
N GLU A 14 7.52 -7.58 5.92
CA GLU A 14 6.78 -8.56 5.12
C GLU A 14 5.39 -8.84 5.67
N LYS A 15 5.24 -8.91 7.01
CA LYS A 15 3.94 -9.16 7.64
C LYS A 15 3.00 -7.97 7.48
N VAL A 16 3.52 -6.75 7.58
CA VAL A 16 2.75 -5.53 7.29
C VAL A 16 2.25 -5.55 5.85
N LEU A 17 3.12 -5.90 4.90
CA LEU A 17 2.76 -5.99 3.49
C LEU A 17 1.78 -7.14 3.20
N ALA A 18 1.87 -8.26 3.91
CA ALA A 18 0.89 -9.35 3.80
C ALA A 18 -0.53 -8.90 4.17
N VAL A 19 -0.66 -8.00 5.16
CA VAL A 19 -1.95 -7.38 5.48
C VAL A 19 -2.38 -6.40 4.39
N PHE A 20 -1.45 -5.60 3.87
CA PHE A 20 -1.72 -4.68 2.76
C PHE A 20 -2.34 -5.37 1.56
N TRP A 21 -1.79 -6.51 1.10
CA TRP A 21 -2.36 -7.24 -0.04
C TRP A 21 -3.77 -7.79 0.21
N LYS A 22 -4.13 -8.06 1.45
CA LYS A 22 -5.46 -8.55 1.83
C LYS A 22 -6.47 -7.44 2.07
N ALA A 23 -6.00 -6.21 2.26
CA ALA A 23 -6.83 -5.07 2.63
C ALA A 23 -7.61 -4.48 1.44
N HIS A 24 -7.15 -4.69 0.21
CA HIS A 24 -7.73 -4.11 -1.00
C HIS A 24 -7.43 -4.93 -2.25
N ASP A 25 -8.10 -4.64 -3.37
CA ASP A 25 -7.75 -5.20 -4.68
C ASP A 25 -6.57 -4.41 -5.29
N PRO A 26 -5.37 -5.00 -5.44
CA PRO A 26 -4.18 -4.33 -5.96
C PRO A 26 -4.07 -4.43 -7.50
N THR A 27 -5.07 -4.98 -8.18
CA THR A 27 -5.06 -5.21 -9.64
C THR A 27 -5.83 -4.13 -10.42
N THR A 28 -6.56 -3.27 -9.73
CA THR A 28 -7.37 -2.21 -10.33
C THR A 28 -6.59 -0.90 -10.44
N LEU A 29 -6.18 -0.55 -11.66
CA LEU A 29 -5.44 0.69 -11.89
C LEU A 29 -6.31 1.92 -11.63
N ASN A 30 -5.84 2.83 -10.76
CA ASN A 30 -6.51 4.10 -10.42
C ASN A 30 -7.97 3.91 -9.98
N ARG A 31 -8.26 2.83 -9.26
CA ARG A 31 -9.61 2.50 -8.81
C ARG A 31 -9.54 1.64 -7.56
N GLN A 32 -10.49 1.84 -6.65
CA GLN A 32 -10.78 0.92 -5.57
C GLN A 32 -12.29 0.71 -5.50
N GLY A 33 -12.78 -0.48 -5.87
CA GLY A 33 -14.22 -0.73 -5.98
C GLY A 33 -14.93 0.24 -6.94
N ALA A 34 -15.91 0.99 -6.43
CA ALA A 34 -16.67 1.99 -7.18
C ALA A 34 -15.94 3.34 -7.33
N ASP A 35 -14.87 3.56 -6.56
CA ASP A 35 -14.13 4.82 -6.52
C ASP A 35 -13.08 4.86 -7.63
N VAL A 36 -13.19 5.83 -8.55
CA VAL A 36 -12.31 5.96 -9.72
C VAL A 36 -11.52 7.27 -9.65
N GLY A 37 -10.21 7.18 -9.91
CA GLY A 37 -9.29 8.32 -9.90
C GLY A 37 -7.89 7.94 -9.43
N THR A 38 -6.88 8.72 -9.86
CA THR A 38 -5.46 8.48 -9.53
C THR A 38 -5.15 8.58 -8.03
N GLN A 39 -6.03 9.23 -7.25
CA GLN A 39 -5.99 9.27 -5.79
C GLN A 39 -6.32 7.92 -5.12
N TYR A 40 -6.95 6.99 -5.85
CA TYR A 40 -7.32 5.66 -5.35
C TYR A 40 -6.36 4.56 -5.80
N ARG A 41 -5.22 4.92 -6.41
CA ARG A 41 -4.21 3.95 -6.84
C ARG A 41 -3.55 3.25 -5.65
N SER A 42 -3.20 1.99 -5.85
CA SER A 42 -2.38 1.22 -4.91
C SER A 42 -0.92 1.65 -5.02
N ALA A 43 -0.30 2.05 -3.92
CA ALA A 43 1.11 2.44 -3.89
C ALA A 43 1.76 2.15 -2.52
N ILE A 44 3.01 1.68 -2.54
CA ILE A 44 3.85 1.44 -1.36
C ILE A 44 5.04 2.42 -1.42
N PHE A 45 5.18 3.28 -0.42
CA PHE A 45 6.27 4.24 -0.34
C PHE A 45 7.36 3.71 0.60
N PHE A 46 8.59 3.55 0.10
CA PHE A 46 9.71 3.01 0.86
C PHE A 46 10.67 4.11 1.33
N HIS A 47 11.38 3.89 2.45
CA HIS A 47 12.33 4.86 3.00
C HIS A 47 13.77 4.62 2.54
N ASN A 48 14.12 3.39 2.20
CA ASN A 48 15.46 2.97 1.80
C ASN A 48 15.40 1.76 0.84
N ASP A 49 16.54 1.40 0.25
CA ASP A 49 16.62 0.30 -0.72
C ASP A 49 16.29 -1.09 -0.13
N ALA A 50 16.52 -1.30 1.17
CA ALA A 50 16.16 -2.55 1.82
C ALA A 50 14.62 -2.70 1.91
N ASP A 51 13.91 -1.64 2.28
CA ASP A 51 12.45 -1.60 2.27
C ASP A 51 11.91 -1.83 0.86
N LYS A 52 12.53 -1.22 -0.16
CA LYS A 52 12.17 -1.41 -1.57
C LYS A 52 12.28 -2.87 -1.98
N ALA A 53 13.41 -3.51 -1.67
CA ALA A 53 13.64 -4.91 -2.01
C ALA A 53 12.62 -5.83 -1.33
N VAL A 54 12.25 -5.55 -0.08
CA VAL A 54 11.20 -6.28 0.65
C VAL A 54 9.82 -6.06 0.00
N ALA A 55 9.49 -4.83 -0.38
CA ALA A 55 8.23 -4.49 -1.05
C ALA A 55 8.10 -5.21 -2.41
N GLU A 56 9.14 -5.16 -3.24
CA GLU A 56 9.16 -5.84 -4.54
C GLU A 56 9.06 -7.36 -4.39
N LYS A 57 9.79 -7.95 -3.45
CA LYS A 57 9.70 -9.38 -3.14
C LYS A 57 8.30 -9.78 -2.68
N SER A 58 7.69 -8.96 -1.83
CA SER A 58 6.33 -9.17 -1.34
C SER A 58 5.30 -9.08 -2.48
N MET A 59 5.43 -8.10 -3.38
CA MET A 59 4.58 -7.97 -4.56
C MET A 59 4.71 -9.18 -5.49
N GLN A 60 5.93 -9.67 -5.72
CA GLN A 60 6.15 -10.88 -6.53
C GLN A 60 5.53 -12.13 -5.89
N ALA A 61 5.64 -12.26 -4.56
CA ALA A 61 5.03 -13.37 -3.83
C ALA A 61 3.49 -13.29 -3.91
N ALA A 62 2.91 -12.10 -3.73
CA ALA A 62 1.48 -11.86 -3.87
C ALA A 62 0.99 -12.19 -5.28
N GLY A 63 1.71 -11.78 -6.33
CA GLY A 63 1.37 -12.10 -7.72
C GLY A 63 1.44 -13.60 -8.05
N LYS A 64 2.27 -14.37 -7.34
CA LYS A 64 2.41 -15.84 -7.51
C LYS A 64 1.46 -16.64 -6.62
N SER A 65 0.76 -16.01 -5.68
CA SER A 65 -0.11 -16.70 -4.71
C SER A 65 -1.35 -17.34 -5.34
N GLY A 66 -1.77 -16.86 -6.52
CA GLY A 66 -3.03 -17.24 -7.14
C GLY A 66 -4.27 -16.55 -6.56
N GLU A 67 -4.10 -15.65 -5.58
CA GLU A 67 -5.20 -14.87 -4.98
C GLU A 67 -5.78 -13.84 -5.96
N PHE A 68 -4.96 -13.32 -6.88
CA PHE A 68 -5.33 -12.29 -7.83
C PHE A 68 -5.43 -12.84 -9.25
N ARG A 69 -6.56 -12.55 -9.92
CA ARG A 69 -6.82 -12.99 -11.31
C ARG A 69 -6.13 -12.14 -12.37
N SER A 70 -5.70 -10.94 -11.98
CA SER A 70 -5.09 -9.95 -12.86
C SER A 70 -3.71 -9.55 -12.31
N PRO A 71 -2.82 -9.01 -13.16
CA PRO A 71 -1.54 -8.51 -12.70
C PRO A 71 -1.69 -7.43 -11.62
N ILE A 72 -0.83 -7.48 -10.60
CA ILE A 72 -0.74 -6.42 -9.60
C ILE A 72 -0.20 -5.15 -10.26
N VAL A 73 -0.90 -4.04 -10.08
CA VAL A 73 -0.53 -2.71 -10.63
C VAL A 73 -0.06 -1.74 -9.55
N THR A 74 0.31 -2.26 -8.37
CA THR A 74 0.76 -1.44 -7.24
C THR A 74 2.10 -0.78 -7.55
N GLU A 75 2.16 0.53 -7.39
CA GLU A 75 3.40 1.30 -7.56
C GLU A 75 4.28 1.16 -6.30
N ILE A 76 5.61 1.21 -6.47
CA ILE A 76 6.55 1.25 -5.33
C ILE A 76 7.38 2.56 -5.32
N PRO A 77 6.76 3.70 -4.94
CA PRO A 77 7.35 4.97 -4.56
C PRO A 77 8.64 5.01 -3.77
N GLY A 78 9.64 5.80 -4.14
CA GLY A 78 10.46 6.41 -3.10
C GLY A 78 9.62 7.39 -2.25
N LEU A 79 9.85 7.49 -0.94
CA LEU A 79 9.10 8.38 -0.05
C LEU A 79 9.19 9.86 -0.47
N GLU A 80 10.22 10.27 -1.20
CA GLU A 80 10.34 11.61 -1.77
C GLU A 80 9.17 11.98 -2.71
N HIS A 81 8.48 10.98 -3.27
CA HIS A 81 7.27 11.15 -4.07
C HIS A 81 5.98 11.21 -3.23
N PHE A 82 6.10 11.10 -1.90
CA PHE A 82 4.98 11.26 -0.98
C PHE A 82 4.60 12.73 -0.84
N THR A 83 3.60 13.17 -1.60
CA THR A 83 2.94 14.44 -1.35
C THR A 83 1.94 14.26 -0.23
N ARG A 84 2.10 14.98 0.89
CA ARG A 84 1.05 15.03 1.93
C ARG A 84 -0.26 15.44 1.25
N PRO A 85 -1.35 14.65 1.37
CA PRO A 85 -2.63 15.10 0.86
C PRO A 85 -2.96 16.42 1.54
N ARG A 86 -3.25 17.45 0.74
CA ARG A 86 -3.82 18.70 1.25
C ARG A 86 -5.10 18.29 1.95
N SER A 87 -5.17 18.48 3.27
CA SER A 87 -6.31 18.04 4.08
C SER A 87 -7.61 18.60 3.49
N ILE A 88 -8.38 17.76 2.78
CA ILE A 88 -9.81 18.02 2.60
C ILE A 88 -10.45 17.34 3.80
N THR A 89 -10.45 18.08 4.90
CA THR A 89 -11.02 17.66 6.16
C THR A 89 -12.52 17.45 5.99
N LYS A 90 -12.96 16.22 5.75
CA LYS A 90 -14.18 15.72 6.39
C LYS A 90 -13.74 14.90 7.59
N THR A 91 -13.43 15.59 8.67
CA THR A 91 -13.36 14.99 10.01
C THR A 91 -14.69 14.33 10.28
N THR A 92 -14.71 13.00 10.34
CA THR A 92 -15.70 12.29 11.13
C THR A 92 -14.93 11.77 12.33
N SER A 93 -15.06 12.48 13.45
CA SER A 93 -14.57 12.04 14.74
C SER A 93 -15.27 10.73 15.10
N ILE A 94 -14.52 9.70 15.42
CA ILE A 94 -15.00 8.62 16.28
C ILE A 94 -14.06 8.64 17.48
N GLU A 95 -14.54 9.22 18.57
CA GLU A 95 -13.95 9.06 19.89
C GLU A 95 -14.31 7.67 20.42
N LEU A 96 -13.30 6.94 20.89
CA LEU A 96 -13.37 6.07 22.08
C LEU A 96 -12.03 6.21 22.82
#